data_AF-A0A9D7KL46-F1
#
_entry.id   AF-A0A9D7KL46-F1
#
_cell.length_a   1.000
_cell.length_b   1.000
_cell.length_c   1.000
_cell.angle_alpha   90.00
_cell.angle_beta   90.00
_cell.angle_gamma   90.00
#
_symmetry.space_group_name_H-M   'P 1'
#
loop_
_entity.id
_entity.type
_entity.pdbx_description
1 polymer ?
#
loop_
_entity_poly.entity_id
_entity_poly.type
_entity_poly.pdbx_seq_one_letter_code
_entity_poly.pdbx_strand_id
1 'polypeptide(L)' 'MKDNKIPQDNCGKSNQKLNEEIYLRMFKDNPQPMWVYDLETLRFLEVNNAAINDYGYSREEFLSMTLADIRPKEDVRLL' A
#
# COMPACT_ATOMS: atom_id res chain seq x y z
N MET A 1 -4.28 -42.17 -34.99
CA MET A 1 -3.39 -42.19 -33.81
C MET A 1 -3.26 -40.74 -33.34
N LYS A 2 -4.18 -40.36 -32.46
CA LYS A 2 -3.95 -39.88 -31.08
C LYS A 2 -3.51 -38.41 -30.99
N ASP A 3 -4.53 -37.58 -30.83
CA ASP A 3 -4.69 -36.62 -29.74
C ASP A 3 -3.45 -35.88 -29.26
N ASN A 4 -3.39 -34.58 -29.55
CA ASN A 4 -2.75 -33.65 -28.64
C ASN A 4 -3.56 -32.34 -28.58
N LYS A 5 -4.76 -32.44 -27.99
CA LYS A 5 -5.46 -31.28 -27.43
C LYS A 5 -4.66 -30.83 -26.21
N ILE A 6 -3.88 -29.75 -26.36
CA ILE A 6 -3.39 -29.02 -25.19
C ILE A 6 -4.64 -28.43 -24.51
N PRO A 7 -4.93 -28.75 -23.23
CA PRO A 7 -6.07 -28.17 -22.53
C PRO A 7 -5.83 -26.67 -22.37
N GLN A 8 -6.86 -25.87 -22.67
CA GLN A 8 -6.87 -24.47 -22.31
C GLN A 8 -6.99 -24.38 -20.78
N ASP A 9 -5.86 -24.27 -20.10
CA ASP A 9 -5.83 -24.07 -18.66
C ASP A 9 -6.26 -22.63 -18.33
N ASN A 10 -7.30 -22.53 -17.50
CA ASN A 10 -7.95 -21.31 -17.02
C ASN A 10 -7.01 -20.42 -16.17
N CYS A 11 -6.01 -19.77 -16.79
CA CYS A 11 -4.97 -18.95 -16.12
C CYS A 11 -5.37 -17.46 -15.95
N GLY A 12 -6.64 -17.16 -15.74
CA GLY A 12 -7.12 -15.76 -15.70
C GLY A 12 -7.18 -15.12 -14.31
N LYS A 13 -7.17 -15.92 -13.23
CA LYS A 13 -7.48 -15.41 -11.86
C LYS A 13 -6.35 -15.54 -10.83
N SER A 14 -5.28 -16.26 -11.15
CA SER A 14 -4.19 -16.56 -10.22
C SER A 14 -3.09 -15.47 -10.17
N ASN A 15 -2.80 -14.83 -11.30
CA ASN A 15 -1.69 -13.87 -11.39
C ASN A 15 -1.96 -12.54 -10.65
N GLN A 16 -3.22 -12.11 -10.53
CA GLN A 16 -3.54 -10.81 -9.93
C GLN A 16 -3.40 -10.83 -8.40
N LYS A 17 -3.85 -11.90 -7.76
CA LYS A 17 -3.72 -12.10 -6.30
C LYS A 17 -2.25 -12.24 -5.86
N LEU A 18 -1.45 -12.98 -6.62
CA LEU A 18 -0.03 -13.13 -6.34
C LEU A 18 0.70 -11.77 -6.37
N ASN A 19 0.33 -10.93 -7.33
CA ASN A 19 0.89 -9.58 -7.42
C ASN A 19 0.48 -8.74 -6.21
N GLU A 20 -0.80 -8.72 -5.84
CA GLU A 20 -1.29 -7.98 -4.66
C GLU A 20 -0.58 -8.39 -3.37
N GLU A 21 -0.38 -9.68 -3.12
CA GLU A 21 0.32 -10.19 -1.95
C GLU A 21 1.80 -9.76 -1.93
N ILE A 22 2.47 -9.81 -3.08
CA ILE A 22 3.86 -9.37 -3.23
C ILE A 22 3.95 -7.85 -2.97
N TYR A 23 3.05 -7.06 -3.55
CA TYR A 23 3.00 -5.61 -3.34
C TYR A 23 2.76 -5.26 -1.87
N LEU A 24 1.79 -5.92 -1.22
CA LEU A 24 1.51 -5.70 0.21
C LEU A 24 2.69 -6.08 1.09
N ARG A 25 3.40 -7.17 0.77
CA ARG A 25 4.60 -7.56 1.50
C ARG A 25 5.72 -6.54 1.32
N MET A 26 6.02 -6.14 0.09
CA MET A 26 7.02 -5.11 -0.20
C MET A 26 6.67 -3.78 0.48
N PHE A 27 5.39 -3.41 0.52
CA PHE A 27 4.92 -2.21 1.21
C PHE A 27 5.16 -2.28 2.72
N LYS A 28 4.80 -3.41 3.35
CA LYS A 28 4.94 -3.63 4.80
C LYS A 28 6.39 -3.75 5.26
N ASP A 29 7.23 -4.41 4.47
CA ASP A 29 8.63 -4.70 4.82
C ASP A 29 9.60 -3.58 4.41
N ASN A 30 9.12 -2.54 3.73
CA ASN A 30 9.97 -1.40 3.34
C ASN A 30 10.44 -0.64 4.59
N PRO A 31 11.76 -0.44 4.78
CA PRO A 31 12.29 0.33 5.91
C PRO A 31 11.96 1.83 5.85
N GLN A 32 11.51 2.35 4.70
CA GLN A 32 11.10 3.75 4.56
C GLN A 32 9.62 3.93 4.93
N PRO A 33 9.26 5.01 5.65
CA PRO A 33 7.87 5.39 5.89
C PRO A 33 7.10 5.53 4.57
N MET A 34 5.99 4.79 4.45
CA MET A 34 5.09 4.87 3.30
C MET A 34 3.64 4.82 3.74
N TRP A 35 2.80 5.54 3.00
CA TRP A 35 1.37 5.59 3.21
C TRP A 35 0.64 5.82 1.89
N VAL A 36 -0.59 5.33 1.83
CA VAL A 36 -1.56 5.61 0.77
C VAL A 36 -2.59 6.55 1.37
N TYR A 37 -2.94 7.61 0.66
CA TYR A 37 -3.94 8.57 1.10
C TYR A 37 -4.88 8.92 -0.05
N ASP A 38 -6.08 9.35 0.32
CA ASP A 38 -7.10 9.82 -0.61
C ASP A 38 -6.79 11.27 -1.04
N LEU A 39 -6.82 11.57 -2.34
CA LEU A 39 -6.42 12.88 -2.85
C LEU A 39 -7.47 13.97 -2.61
N GLU A 40 -8.74 13.61 -2.39
CA GLU A 40 -9.83 14.58 -2.16
C GLU A 40 -9.91 14.99 -0.69
N THR A 41 -9.79 14.01 0.21
CA THR A 41 -9.95 14.19 1.66
C THR A 41 -8.61 14.26 2.41
N LEU A 42 -7.52 13.88 1.76
CA LEU A 42 -6.17 13.73 2.34
C LEU A 42 -6.10 12.73 3.50
N ARG A 43 -7.12 11.89 3.68
CA ARG A 43 -7.15 10.86 4.72
C ARG A 43 -6.24 9.70 4.35
N PHE A 44 -5.55 9.15 5.34
CA PHE A 44 -4.77 7.95 5.13
C PHE A 44 -5.69 6.73 4.94
N LEU A 45 -5.41 5.96 3.90
CA LEU A 45 -6.08 4.70 3.57
C LEU A 45 -5.25 3.51 4.04
N GLU A 46 -3.93 3.60 3.92
CA GLU A 46 -2.98 2.59 4.38
C GLU A 46 -1.69 3.24 4.85
N VAL A 47 -1.02 2.60 5.81
CA VAL A 47 0.26 3.04 6.35
C VAL A 47 1.11 1.81 6.66
N ASN A 48 2.41 1.87 6.37
CA ASN A 48 3.32 0.76 6.66
C ASN A 48 3.87 0.82 8.10
N ASN A 49 4.47 -0.28 8.54
CA ASN A 49 5.03 -0.39 9.88
C ASN A 49 6.19 0.59 10.11
N ALA A 50 6.97 0.90 9.06
CA ALA A 50 8.03 1.88 9.18
C ALA A 50 7.50 3.27 9.55
N ALA A 51 6.40 3.72 8.94
CA ALA A 51 5.77 4.99 9.29
C ALA A 51 5.18 4.99 10.72
N ILE A 52 4.58 3.89 11.17
CA ILE A 52 4.11 3.73 12.56
C ILE A 52 5.29 3.88 13.54
N ASN A 53 6.41 3.22 13.25
CA ASN A 53 7.59 3.23 14.12
C ASN A 53 8.31 4.59 14.11
N ASP A 54 8.35 5.27 12.96
CA ASP A 54 9.06 6.54 12.77
C ASP A 54 8.28 7.73 13.37
N TYR A 55 6.97 7.77 13.14
CA TYR A 55 6.11 8.84 13.63
C TYR A 55 5.54 8.57 15.03
N GLY A 56 5.56 7.31 15.50
CA GLY A 56 5.12 6.93 16.83
C GLY A 56 3.60 6.83 17.01
N TYR A 57 2.82 6.91 15.93
CA TYR A 57 1.36 6.71 15.95
C TYR A 57 0.99 5.29 15.57
N SER A 58 -0.07 4.77 16.18
CA SER A 58 -0.70 3.52 15.76
C SER A 58 -1.31 3.61 14.36
N ARG A 59 -1.55 2.45 13.76
CA ARG A 59 -2.22 2.38 12.45
C ARG A 59 -3.60 3.04 12.50
N GLU A 60 -4.35 2.80 13.58
CA GLU A 60 -5.69 3.33 13.78
C GLU A 60 -5.68 4.86 13.88
N GLU A 61 -4.70 5.43 14.57
CA GLU A 61 -4.50 6.88 14.63
C GLU A 61 -4.19 7.44 13.25
N PHE A 62 -3.23 6.84 12.51
CA PHE A 62 -2.93 7.24 11.14
C PHE A 62 -4.19 7.23 10.26
N LEU A 63 -5.00 6.17 10.28
CA LEU A 63 -6.22 6.10 9.45
C LEU A 63 -7.29 7.12 9.85
N SER A 64 -7.24 7.63 11.09
CA SER A 64 -8.12 8.71 11.55
C SER A 64 -7.63 10.11 11.15
N MET A 65 -6.33 10.24 10.86
CA MET A 65 -5.63 11.49 10.52
C MET A 65 -5.69 11.80 9.02
N THR A 66 -5.26 13.01 8.69
CA THR A 66 -5.03 13.50 7.33
C THR A 66 -3.56 13.83 7.11
N LEU A 67 -3.15 13.92 5.85
CA LEU A 67 -1.78 14.30 5.49
C LEU A 67 -1.35 15.65 6.09
N ALA A 68 -2.32 16.56 6.33
CA ALA A 68 -2.08 17.86 6.95
C ALA A 68 -1.75 17.77 8.46
N ASP A 69 -2.16 16.69 9.13
CA ASP A 69 -1.89 16.49 10.56
C ASP A 69 -0.46 15.98 10.82
N ILE A 70 0.16 15.36 9.81
CA ILE A 70 1.50 14.76 9.89
C ILE A 70 2.58 15.67 9.33
N ARG A 71 2.25 16.50 8.34
CA ARG A 71 3.19 17.50 7.82
C ARG A 71 3.08 18.79 8.65
N PRO A 72 4.04 19.08 9.56
CA PRO A 72 4.13 20.41 10.15
C PRO A 72 4.10 21.48 9.06
N LYS A 73 3.41 22.60 9.32
CA LYS A 73 3.21 23.68 8.33
C LYS A 73 4.53 24.23 7.76
N GLU A 74 5.62 24.01 8.48
CA GLU A 74 6.97 24.39 8.09
C GLU A 74 7.47 23.63 6.84
N ASP A 75 7.07 22.37 6.64
CA ASP A 75 7.48 21.54 5.48
C ASP A 75 6.60 21.73 4.24
N VAL A 76 5.45 22.39 4.38
CA VAL A 76 4.53 22.68 3.26
C VAL A 76 5.12 23.73 2.30
N ARG A 77 6.18 24.44 2.72
CA ARG A 77 6.75 25.59 1.99
C ARG A 77 7.88 25.27 1.00
N LEU A 78 8.08 24.00 0.63
CA LEU A 78 9.19 23.59 -0.26
C LEU A 78 8.76 22.97 -1.61
N LEU A 79 7.49 23.09 -2.01
CA LEU A 79 7.02 22.68 -3.34
C LEU A 79 6.47 23.85 -4.15
#